data_AF-A0A0H5Q3F0-F1
#
_entry.id   AF-A0A0H5Q3F0-F1
#
_cell.length_a   1.000
_cell.length_b   1.000
_cell.length_c   1.000
_cell.angle_alpha   90.00
_cell.angle_beta   90.00
_cell.angle_gamma   90.00
#
_symmetry.space_group_name_H-M   'P 1'
#
loop_
_entity.id
_entity.type
_entity.pdbx_description
1 polymer ?
#
loop_
_entity_poly.entity_id
_entity_poly.type
_entity_poly.pdbx_seq_one_letter_code
_entity_poly.pdbx_strand_id
1 'polypeptide(L)'
;MDASKQKERLKTIAENEYRKICEQYPINAVEESEYNIEAFSILNTPKLGISYWHGPDGSGFSVCELIYSVHSLSDKKNTVCFQSMEEAEAFLKKTKAKQFKNPYDCCITKEYVHAIYFDCISDEIFNSLEKDIQLKETVINKKRSCSYLRNSM
;
A
#
# COMPACT_ATOMS: atom_id res chain seq x y z
N MET A 1 16.37 15.11 6.73
CA MET A 1 16.63 14.26 5.55
C MET A 1 16.08 14.96 4.33
N ASP A 2 16.70 14.82 3.16
CA ASP A 2 16.21 15.42 1.91
C ASP A 2 15.18 14.49 1.25
N ALA A 3 13.96 14.99 1.02
CA ALA A 3 12.87 14.23 0.40
C ALA A 3 13.28 13.64 -0.95
N SER A 4 14.07 14.36 -1.75
CA SER A 4 14.55 13.88 -3.05
C SER A 4 15.40 12.61 -2.90
N LYS A 5 16.33 12.61 -1.93
CA LYS A 5 17.17 11.44 -1.63
C LYS A 5 16.37 10.25 -1.12
N GLN A 6 15.36 10.49 -0.28
CA GLN A 6 14.50 9.41 0.22
C GLN A 6 13.63 8.81 -0.90
N LYS A 7 13.13 9.64 -1.82
CA LYS A 7 12.40 9.19 -3.02
C LYS A 7 13.25 8.29 -3.89
N GLU A 8 14.48 8.71 -4.20
CA GLU A 8 15.43 7.90 -4.98
C GLU A 8 15.78 6.58 -4.27
N ARG A 9 15.96 6.63 -2.95
CA ARG A 9 16.24 5.45 -2.13
C ARG A 9 15.10 4.44 -2.16
N LEU A 10 13.85 4.90 -1.98
CA LEU A 10 12.66 4.05 -2.03
C LEU A 10 12.50 3.42 -3.42
N LYS A 11 12.73 4.20 -4.49
CA LYS A 11 12.68 3.71 -5.87
C LYS A 11 13.70 2.60 -6.10
N THR A 12 14.93 2.81 -5.66
CA THR A 12 16.01 1.81 -5.76
C THR A 12 15.66 0.52 -5.01
N ILE A 13 15.09 0.63 -3.80
CA ILE A 13 14.63 -0.55 -3.03
C ILE A 13 13.54 -1.30 -3.80
N ALA A 14 12.54 -0.58 -4.31
CA ALA A 14 11.43 -1.16 -5.04
C ALA A 14 11.90 -1.89 -6.31
N GLU A 15 12.74 -1.26 -7.13
CA GLU A 15 13.28 -1.85 -8.35
C GLU A 15 14.13 -3.10 -8.07
N ASN A 16 14.96 -3.07 -7.02
CA ASN A 16 15.81 -4.21 -6.67
C ASN A 16 14.99 -5.41 -6.20
N GLU A 17 14.03 -5.21 -5.30
CA GLU A 17 13.16 -6.30 -4.84
C GLU A 17 12.26 -6.84 -5.94
N TYR A 18 11.73 -5.94 -6.78
CA TYR A 18 10.95 -6.33 -7.95
C TYR A 18 11.74 -7.27 -8.87
N ARG A 19 13.00 -6.93 -9.20
CA ARG A 19 13.87 -7.78 -10.03
C ARG A 19 14.09 -9.16 -9.40
N LYS A 20 14.36 -9.22 -8.09
CA LYS A 20 14.52 -10.49 -7.37
C LYS A 20 13.27 -11.37 -7.46
N ILE A 21 12.08 -10.78 -7.31
CA ILE A 21 10.82 -11.51 -7.41
C ILE A 21 10.66 -12.10 -8.81
N CYS A 22 10.90 -11.31 -9.86
CA CYS A 22 10.81 -11.77 -11.24
C CYS A 22 11.82 -12.88 -11.57
N GLU A 23 13.05 -12.78 -11.05
CA GLU A 23 14.09 -13.80 -11.24
C GLU A 23 13.76 -15.10 -10.49
N GLN A 24 13.19 -14.99 -9.29
CA GLN A 24 12.84 -16.14 -8.46
C GLN A 24 11.58 -16.87 -8.95
N TYR A 25 10.67 -16.17 -9.63
CA TYR A 25 9.36 -16.68 -10.05
C TYR A 25 9.07 -16.43 -11.53
N PRO A 26 9.88 -16.94 -12.47
CA PRO A 26 9.72 -16.63 -13.89
C PRO A 26 8.34 -17.03 -14.44
N ILE A 27 7.76 -16.15 -15.26
CA ILE A 27 6.51 -16.43 -16.00
C ILE A 27 6.86 -17.23 -17.25
N ASN A 28 6.68 -18.54 -17.20
CA ASN A 28 6.88 -19.42 -18.34
C ASN A 28 5.59 -19.55 -19.14
N ALA A 29 5.59 -19.12 -20.42
CA ALA A 29 4.41 -19.11 -21.29
C ALA A 29 3.78 -20.50 -21.56
N VAL A 30 4.46 -21.59 -21.19
CA VAL A 30 4.04 -22.98 -21.44
C VAL A 30 3.37 -23.61 -20.21
N GLU A 31 3.58 -23.04 -19.02
CA GLU A 31 2.94 -23.43 -17.77
C GLU A 31 2.02 -22.29 -17.34
N GLU A 32 0.74 -22.35 -17.71
CA GLU A 32 -0.26 -21.37 -17.28
C GLU A 32 -0.28 -21.26 -15.74
N SER A 33 0.48 -20.30 -15.20
CA SER A 33 0.38 -19.77 -13.84
C SER A 33 0.53 -20.79 -12.71
N GLU A 34 1.75 -21.18 -12.34
CA GLU A 34 1.91 -21.81 -11.02
C GLU A 34 1.84 -20.78 -9.87
N TYR A 35 2.15 -19.50 -10.12
CA TYR A 35 2.16 -18.51 -9.04
C TYR A 35 1.68 -17.13 -9.51
N ASN A 36 0.50 -16.73 -9.04
CA ASN A 36 0.17 -15.31 -8.96
C ASN A 36 0.79 -14.79 -7.65
N ILE A 37 1.88 -14.03 -7.77
CA ILE A 37 2.64 -13.51 -6.64
C ILE A 37 2.13 -12.12 -6.31
N GLU A 38 1.68 -11.95 -5.07
CA GLU A 38 1.51 -10.65 -4.43
C GLU A 38 2.55 -10.54 -3.33
N ALA A 39 3.31 -9.46 -3.28
CA ALA A 39 4.27 -9.25 -2.21
C ALA A 39 4.14 -7.86 -1.62
N PHE A 40 4.54 -7.72 -0.35
CA PHE A 40 4.58 -6.45 0.34
C PHE A 40 5.91 -6.28 1.08
N SER A 41 6.59 -5.17 0.79
CA SER A 41 7.83 -4.80 1.49
C SER A 41 7.51 -4.00 2.73
N ILE A 42 7.93 -4.55 3.87
CA ILE A 42 7.97 -3.89 5.16
C ILE A 42 9.21 -3.00 5.20
N LEU A 43 8.99 -1.71 5.36
CA LEU A 43 10.05 -0.73 5.51
C LEU A 43 10.33 -0.46 6.99
N ASN A 44 11.46 0.17 7.28
CA ASN A 44 11.77 0.64 8.63
C ASN A 44 10.95 1.85 9.08
N THR A 45 10.08 2.37 8.20
CA THR A 45 9.06 3.39 8.50
C THR A 45 7.66 2.78 8.46
N PRO A 46 6.75 3.17 9.37
CA PRO A 46 5.35 2.77 9.27
C PRO A 46 4.58 3.56 8.20
N LYS A 47 5.10 4.67 7.68
CA LYS A 47 4.35 5.57 6.78
C LYS A 47 4.34 5.15 5.32
N LEU A 48 5.32 4.35 4.90
CA LEU A 48 5.48 3.95 3.51
C LEU A 48 5.64 2.43 3.42
N GLY A 49 5.17 1.87 2.32
CA GLY A 49 5.35 0.48 1.93
C GLY A 49 5.51 0.35 0.43
N ILE A 50 5.76 -0.87 -0.05
CA ILE A 50 5.78 -1.17 -1.49
C ILE A 50 4.98 -2.45 -1.70
N SER A 51 4.03 -2.42 -2.63
CA SER A 51 3.29 -3.59 -3.06
C SER A 51 3.78 -4.03 -4.43
N TYR A 52 3.96 -5.33 -4.61
CA TYR A 52 4.41 -5.95 -5.86
C TYR A 52 3.35 -6.92 -6.37
N TRP A 53 3.22 -6.99 -7.69
CA TRP A 53 2.44 -8.01 -8.39
C TRP A 53 3.32 -8.64 -9.46
N HIS A 54 3.27 -9.96 -9.56
CA HIS A 54 3.96 -10.71 -10.61
C HIS A 54 3.12 -11.92 -11.01
N GLY A 55 2.64 -11.91 -12.25
CA GLY A 55 1.79 -12.96 -12.78
C GLY A 55 1.56 -12.85 -14.29
N PRO A 56 0.69 -13.71 -14.85
CA PRO A 56 0.50 -13.83 -16.30
C PRO A 56 0.05 -12.53 -16.98
N ASP A 57 -0.78 -11.74 -16.29
CA ASP A 57 -1.33 -10.48 -16.81
C ASP A 57 -0.34 -9.31 -16.77
N GLY A 58 0.82 -9.52 -16.15
CA GLY A 58 1.86 -8.52 -16.05
C GLY A 58 2.56 -8.52 -14.70
N SER A 59 3.53 -7.62 -14.60
CA SER A 59 4.41 -7.51 -13.43
C SER A 59 4.66 -6.04 -13.12
N GLY A 60 4.76 -5.72 -11.84
CA GLY A 60 5.07 -4.37 -11.42
C GLY A 60 5.04 -4.19 -9.91
N PHE A 61 5.20 -2.94 -9.51
CA PHE A 61 5.14 -2.54 -8.13
C PHE A 61 4.57 -1.11 -8.01
N SER A 62 4.01 -0.82 -6.85
CA SER A 62 3.45 0.47 -6.47
C SER A 62 3.93 0.85 -5.09
N VAL A 63 4.07 2.15 -4.85
CA VAL A 63 4.33 2.65 -3.50
C VAL A 63 3.01 2.66 -2.75
N CYS A 64 3.05 2.41 -1.46
CA CYS A 64 1.88 2.54 -0.60
C CYS A 64 2.15 3.57 0.47
N GLU A 65 1.17 4.44 0.72
CA GLU A 65 1.20 5.41 1.80
C GLU A 65 0.23 4.98 2.88
N LEU A 66 0.67 5.05 4.13
CA LEU A 66 -0.20 4.84 5.26
C LEU A 66 -1.08 6.06 5.47
N ILE A 67 -2.39 5.88 5.34
CA ILE A 67 -3.38 6.91 5.62
C ILE A 67 -4.36 6.46 6.71
N TYR A 68 -4.94 7.45 7.38
CA TYR A 68 -6.00 7.28 8.36
C TYR A 68 -7.29 7.84 7.78
N SER A 69 -8.28 6.99 7.60
CA SER A 69 -9.54 7.34 6.94
C SER A 69 -10.67 7.41 7.94
N VAL A 70 -11.25 8.60 8.10
CA VAL A 70 -12.46 8.82 8.89
C VAL A 70 -13.67 8.62 7.97
N HIS A 71 -14.57 7.72 8.36
CA HIS A 71 -15.83 7.51 7.66
C HIS A 71 -17.01 7.47 8.62
N SER A 72 -18.16 7.94 8.12
CA SER A 72 -19.44 7.88 8.81
C SER A 72 -20.11 6.53 8.56
N LEU A 73 -20.61 5.89 9.62
CA LEU A 73 -21.37 4.64 9.51
C LEU A 73 -22.70 4.84 8.76
N SER A 74 -23.27 6.05 8.84
CA SER A 74 -24.52 6.41 8.16
C SER A 74 -24.35 6.70 6.66
N ASP A 75 -23.12 7.03 6.21
CA ASP A 75 -22.83 7.37 4.83
C ASP A 75 -21.38 7.04 4.46
N LYS A 76 -21.17 5.82 3.96
CA LYS A 76 -19.87 5.31 3.54
C LYS A 76 -19.27 6.05 2.34
N LYS A 77 -20.02 6.90 1.63
CA LYS A 77 -19.49 7.65 0.47
C LYS A 77 -18.62 8.83 0.88
N ASN A 78 -18.76 9.31 2.12
CA ASN A 78 -18.04 10.47 2.63
C ASN A 78 -16.89 10.03 3.53
N THR A 79 -15.73 9.77 2.90
CA THR A 79 -14.47 9.46 3.60
C THR A 79 -13.54 10.66 3.56
N VAL A 80 -12.91 10.96 4.70
CA VAL A 80 -11.86 11.99 4.79
C VAL A 80 -10.57 11.33 5.24
N CYS A 81 -9.49 11.59 4.51
CA CYS A 81 -8.19 10.95 4.75
C CYS A 81 -7.23 11.92 5.46
N PHE A 82 -6.41 11.38 6.35
CA PHE A 82 -5.42 12.08 7.17
C PHE A 82 -4.09 11.33 7.17
N GLN A 83 -3.01 12.03 7.48
CA GLN A 83 -1.66 11.47 7.51
C GLN A 83 -1.21 10.99 8.90
N SER A 84 -2.07 11.22 9.91
CA SER A 84 -1.84 10.77 11.28
C SER A 84 -3.15 10.45 11.99
N MET A 85 -3.06 9.61 13.02
CA MET A 85 -4.19 9.27 13.89
C MET A 85 -4.64 10.52 14.66
N GLU A 86 -3.69 11.34 15.10
CA GLU A 86 -3.91 12.55 15.87
C GLU A 86 -4.74 13.58 15.08
N GLU A 87 -4.45 13.75 13.79
CA GLU A 87 -5.25 14.61 12.90
C GLU A 87 -6.67 14.07 12.70
N ALA A 88 -6.81 12.76 12.47
CA ALA A 88 -8.11 12.12 12.31
C ALA A 88 -8.97 12.26 13.58
N GLU A 89 -8.38 12.08 14.76
CA GLU A 89 -9.06 12.30 16.05
C GLU A 89 -9.40 13.77 16.27
N ALA A 90 -8.47 14.68 15.96
CA ALA A 90 -8.70 16.12 16.10
C ALA A 90 -9.85 16.59 15.18
N PHE A 91 -9.94 16.03 13.97
CA PHE A 91 -11.04 16.26 13.06
C PHE A 91 -12.38 15.83 13.67
N LEU A 92 -12.47 14.63 14.25
CA LEU A 92 -13.70 14.15 14.90
C LEU A 92 -14.08 15.01 16.12
N LYS A 93 -13.11 15.50 16.89
CA LYS A 93 -13.35 16.36 18.06
C LYS A 93 -13.85 17.76 17.66
N LYS A 94 -13.42 18.29 16.50
CA LYS A 94 -13.74 19.66 16.04
C LYS A 94 -14.98 19.72 15.15
N THR A 95 -15.27 18.67 14.39
CA THR A 95 -16.27 18.71 13.33
C THR A 95 -17.70 18.71 13.88
N LYS A 96 -18.50 19.66 13.40
CA LYS A 96 -19.95 19.74 13.65
C LYS A 96 -20.80 19.41 12.42
N ALA A 97 -20.17 18.91 11.34
CA ALA A 97 -20.84 18.54 10.10
C ALA A 97 -21.88 17.43 10.36
N LYS A 98 -23.07 17.52 9.72
CA LYS A 98 -24.20 16.62 9.99
C LYS A 98 -23.83 15.13 9.94
N GLN A 99 -22.98 14.74 8.99
CA GLN A 99 -22.58 13.35 8.76
C GLN A 99 -21.53 12.80 9.75
N PHE A 100 -20.79 13.67 10.45
CA PHE A 100 -19.78 13.30 11.44
C PHE A 100 -20.12 13.83 12.85
N LYS A 101 -21.40 14.20 13.06
CA LYS A 101 -21.86 14.93 14.24
C LYS A 101 -21.81 14.07 15.51
N ASN A 102 -21.96 12.76 15.36
CA ASN A 102 -21.81 11.81 16.44
C ASN A 102 -20.49 11.03 16.27
N PRO A 103 -19.49 11.23 17.15
CA PRO A 103 -18.22 10.54 17.05
C PRO A 103 -18.35 9.02 17.28
N TYR A 104 -19.42 8.55 17.92
CA TYR A 104 -19.71 7.11 18.08
C TYR A 104 -20.28 6.47 16.80
N ASP A 105 -20.76 7.28 15.85
CA ASP A 105 -21.22 6.81 14.53
C ASP A 105 -20.11 6.92 13.47
N CYS A 106 -18.88 7.16 13.89
CA CYS A 106 -17.71 7.30 13.02
C CYS A 106 -16.67 6.25 13.40
N CYS A 107 -15.87 5.83 12.43
CA CYS A 107 -14.68 5.03 12.69
C CYS A 107 -13.49 5.53 11.88
N ILE A 108 -12.30 5.30 12.44
CA ILE A 108 -11.02 5.58 11.81
C ILE A 108 -10.46 4.22 11.37
N THR A 109 -10.27 4.03 10.06
CA THR A 109 -9.47 2.92 9.55
C THR A 109 -8.05 3.36 9.27
N LYS A 110 -7.14 2.39 9.35
CA LYS A 110 -5.73 2.54 9.06
C LYS A 110 -5.45 1.69 7.82
N GLU A 111 -5.12 2.33 6.71
CA GLU A 111 -5.04 1.66 5.41
C GLU A 111 -3.79 2.11 4.65
N TYR A 112 -3.18 1.17 3.94
CA TYR A 112 -2.16 1.49 2.94
C TYR A 112 -2.84 1.74 1.61
N VAL A 113 -2.80 2.97 1.12
CA VAL A 113 -3.34 3.33 -0.19
C VAL A 113 -2.24 3.29 -1.24
N HIS A 114 -2.54 2.62 -2.36
CA HIS A 114 -1.62 2.47 -3.48
C HIS A 114 -1.47 3.78 -4.25
N ALA A 115 -0.23 4.26 -4.31
CA ALA A 115 0.22 5.26 -5.25
C ALA A 115 0.89 4.56 -6.44
N ILE A 116 0.30 4.73 -7.62
CA ILE A 116 0.80 4.12 -8.86
C ILE A 116 2.18 4.69 -9.22
N TYR A 117 2.47 5.93 -8.80
CA TYR A 117 3.72 6.62 -9.10
C TYR A 117 4.35 7.23 -7.83
N PHE A 118 5.69 7.34 -7.81
CA PHE A 118 6.47 7.84 -6.67
C PHE A 118 6.29 9.33 -6.41
N ASP A 119 6.04 10.10 -7.46
CA ASP A 119 5.78 11.54 -7.42
C ASP A 119 4.40 11.87 -6.83
N CYS A 120 3.49 10.90 -6.77
CA CYS A 120 2.20 11.06 -6.08
C CYS A 120 2.34 11.13 -4.55
N ILE A 121 3.45 10.67 -3.98
CA ILE A 121 3.71 10.79 -2.55
C ILE A 121 4.29 12.18 -2.25
N SER A 122 3.64 12.89 -1.33
CA SER A 122 4.01 14.26 -0.99
C SER A 122 5.40 14.33 -0.32
N ASP A 123 6.11 15.42 -0.55
CA ASP A 123 7.41 15.67 0.10
C ASP A 123 7.27 15.77 1.62
N GLU A 124 6.12 16.21 2.12
CA GLU A 124 5.81 16.30 3.56
C GLU A 124 5.95 14.93 4.24
N ILE A 125 5.52 13.86 3.58
CA ILE A 125 5.65 12.51 4.12
C ILE A 125 7.11 12.12 4.27
N PHE A 126 7.91 12.31 3.21
CA PHE A 126 9.33 12.01 3.24
C PHE A 126 10.10 12.89 4.24
N ASN A 127 9.72 14.15 4.37
CA ASN A 127 10.32 15.08 5.34
C ASN A 127 9.94 14.73 6.79
N SER A 128 8.79 14.10 7.01
CA SER A 128 8.31 13.66 8.32
C SER A 128 8.91 12.33 8.80
N LEU A 129 9.72 11.65 7.98
CA LEU A 129 10.34 10.39 8.34
C LEU A 129 11.44 10.59 9.38
N GLU A 130 11.31 9.90 10.52
CA GLU A 130 12.29 9.95 11.60
C GLU A 130 13.62 9.23 11.26
N LYS A 131 13.60 8.32 10.28
CA LYS A 131 14.72 7.46 9.89
C LYS A 131 14.79 7.33 8.37
N ASP A 132 16.00 7.15 7.85
CA ASP A 132 16.23 6.84 6.43
C ASP A 132 15.48 5.59 6.01
N ILE A 133 14.91 5.59 4.81
CA ILE A 133 14.16 4.44 4.29
C ILE A 133 15.10 3.25 4.05
N GLN A 134 14.74 2.12 4.63
CA GLN A 134 15.39 0.82 4.43
C GLN A 134 14.35 -0.29 4.36
N LEU A 135 14.63 -1.29 3.51
CA LEU A 135 13.87 -2.54 3.49
C LEU A 135 14.20 -3.36 4.75
N LYS A 136 13.17 -3.76 5.50
CA LYS A 136 13.31 -4.73 6.59
C LYS A 136 13.06 -6.15 6.12
N GLU A 137 11.96 -6.33 5.39
CA GLU A 137 11.49 -7.65 4.97
C GLU A 137 10.56 -7.51 3.76
N THR A 138 10.54 -8.52 2.91
CA THR A 138 9.55 -8.66 1.84
C THR A 138 8.71 -9.91 2.12
N VAL A 139 7.40 -9.71 2.35
CA VAL A 139 6.45 -10.81 2.59
C VAL A 139 5.87 -11.24 1.25
N ILE A 140 6.08 -12.51 0.89
CA ILE A 140 5.60 -13.08 -0.39
C ILE A 140 4.33 -13.89 -0.14
N ASN A 141 3.24 -13.50 -0.79
CA ASN A 141 1.98 -14.23 -0.82
C ASN A 141 1.81 -14.90 -2.18
N LYS A 142 1.82 -16.23 -2.17
CA LYS A 142 1.57 -17.05 -3.36
C LYS A 142 0.09 -17.39 -3.42
N LYS A 143 -0.63 -16.85 -4.40
CA LYS A 143 -1.96 -17.36 -4.72
C LYS A 143 -1.78 -18.62 -5.55
N ARG A 144 -2.18 -19.77 -4.99
CA ARG A 144 -2.35 -20.98 -5.78
C ARG A 144 -3.52 -20.76 -6.72
N SER A 145 -3.28 -20.93 -8.02
CA SER A 145 -4.32 -21.01 -9.03
C SER A 145 -5.32 -22.08 -8.58
N CYS A 146 -6.57 -21.69 -8.34
CA CYS A 146 -7.62 -22.63 -7.96
C CYS A 146 -7.91 -23.53 -9.17
N SER A 147 -7.36 -24.73 -9.22
CA SER A 147 -7.54 -25.68 -10.33
C SER A 147 -8.95 -26.31 -10.38
N TYR A 148 -9.90 -25.86 -9.56
CA TYR A 148 -11.26 -26.41 -9.50
C TYR A 148 -12.22 -25.89 -10.59
N LEU A 149 -11.80 -25.79 -11.85
CA LEU A 149 -12.73 -25.61 -12.98
C LEU A 149 -12.27 -26.26 -14.30
N ARG A 150 -11.33 -27.21 -14.28
CA ARG A 150 -11.08 -28.09 -15.44
C ARG A 150 -11.53 -29.52 -15.12
N ASN A 151 -12.84 -29.69 -14.99
CA ASN A 151 -13.52 -30.97 -15.18
C ASN A 151 -15.01 -30.69 -15.34
N SER A 152 -15.43 -30.44 -16.58
CA SER A 152 -16.75 -30.79 -17.14
C SER A 152 -16.90 -30.15 -18.52
N MET A 153 -16.39 -30.82 -19.55
CA MET A 153 -17.05 -30.99 -20.85
C MET A 153 -16.43 -32.19 -21.55
#